data_AF-A0A449GC77-F1
#
_entry.id   AF-A0A449GC77-F1
#
_cell.length_a   1.000
_cell.length_b   1.000
_cell.length_c   1.000
_cell.angle_alpha   90.00
_cell.angle_beta   90.00
_cell.angle_gamma   90.00
#
_symmetry.space_group_name_H-M   'P 1'
#
loop_
_entity.id
_entity.type
_entity.pdbx_description
1 polymer ?
#
loop_
_entity_poly.entity_id
_entity_poly.type
_entity_poly.pdbx_seq_one_letter_code
_entity_poly.pdbx_strand_id
1 'polypeptide(L)'
;MKARLVPLLLAAALAAAGCSLAPSDDAPAGTVQVVVGYQSKTINTVTAGTLLRAKGFLEQRLAAITAAGGARYQVEWQDYDTGAPITAQMVAEKIDIGSMGDYPLLINGSRTQANERSATALVSVTGYNPKGALNMVVVPTDSPATRLADLAGQKVSASVGSAGHGTLVQALSRAGIDPATGVEVVNQQPQVGASALESHQVSGLSQFVAWPGLLVFQNKAKLLYDGAELNVPTFHGVVARRAYSAEHPEVLQAFLAAQLDATRFLNEQPFEAARLVAEGSGLPQEVVYLYNGPGGTSFDPTVKPSLIEALKGDVPYLKSIGDFADLDIDRFVDPAPLREAFAAFGDYDTALAATGNPNRVRGTDPVCGSEVTDPATAGEVWVDGAPAPQPAADPTCLLRAVRAAQANGAVIRAAYVPDAELGTRWFADKSVWVRDGDRYLPFTTAAAAERYRQAHPGAAPVSYEQAVREVRP
;
A
#
# COMPACT_ATOMS: atom_id res chain seq x y z
N MET A 1 -33.61 60.04 -48.34
CA MET A 1 -32.79 58.81 -48.43
C MET A 1 -31.61 58.91 -47.48
N LYS A 2 -31.53 58.05 -46.47
CA LYS A 2 -30.30 57.63 -45.75
C LYS A 2 -30.68 56.41 -44.92
N ALA A 3 -30.21 55.24 -45.36
CA ALA A 3 -30.54 53.93 -44.83
C ALA A 3 -29.79 53.66 -43.53
N ARG A 4 -30.45 52.98 -42.59
CA ARG A 4 -29.90 52.49 -41.32
C ARG A 4 -29.24 51.12 -41.56
N LEU A 5 -27.98 50.99 -41.16
CA LEU A 5 -27.26 49.71 -41.07
C LEU A 5 -27.36 49.20 -39.63
N VAL A 6 -27.83 47.96 -39.47
CA VAL A 6 -27.79 47.17 -38.23
C VAL A 6 -26.68 46.12 -38.41
N PRO A 7 -25.73 45.94 -37.48
CA PRO A 7 -24.74 44.88 -37.58
C PRO A 7 -25.29 43.55 -37.05
N LEU A 8 -25.05 42.49 -37.81
CA LEU A 8 -25.33 41.09 -37.48
C LEU A 8 -24.43 40.64 -36.31
N LEU A 9 -25.03 40.03 -35.29
CA LEU A 9 -24.36 39.25 -34.25
C LEU A 9 -23.97 37.88 -34.82
N LEU A 10 -22.68 37.57 -34.85
CA LEU A 10 -22.16 36.24 -35.13
C LEU A 10 -21.98 35.49 -33.79
N ALA A 11 -22.84 34.49 -33.54
CA ALA A 11 -22.67 33.57 -32.41
C ALA A 11 -21.67 32.47 -32.81
N ALA A 12 -20.50 32.45 -32.18
CA ALA A 12 -19.54 31.35 -32.29
C ALA A 12 -19.88 30.28 -31.24
N ALA A 13 -20.37 29.13 -31.70
CA ALA A 13 -20.50 27.93 -30.87
C ALA A 13 -19.12 27.25 -30.78
N LEU A 14 -18.48 27.30 -29.60
CA LEU A 14 -17.36 26.42 -29.28
C LEU A 14 -17.92 25.03 -28.94
N ALA A 15 -17.76 24.08 -29.85
CA ALA A 15 -17.87 22.67 -29.52
C ALA A 15 -16.64 22.27 -28.69
N ALA A 16 -16.82 22.05 -27.40
CA ALA A 16 -15.82 21.42 -26.55
C ALA A 16 -15.71 19.94 -26.96
N ALA A 17 -14.61 19.58 -27.63
CA ALA A 17 -14.22 18.19 -27.84
C ALA A 17 -13.78 17.60 -26.50
N GLY A 18 -14.73 17.09 -25.72
CA GLY A 18 -14.45 16.15 -24.65
C GLY A 18 -14.10 14.80 -25.28
N CYS A 19 -12.83 14.43 -25.32
CA CYS A 19 -12.41 13.08 -25.63
C CYS A 19 -12.81 12.16 -24.47
N SER A 20 -14.06 11.70 -24.48
CA SER A 20 -14.44 10.48 -23.79
C SER A 20 -13.80 9.33 -24.56
N LEU A 21 -12.77 8.71 -23.98
CA LEU A 21 -12.27 7.41 -24.42
C LEU A 21 -13.42 6.40 -24.19
N ALA A 22 -14.20 6.15 -25.24
CA ALA A 22 -15.00 4.94 -25.32
C ALA A 22 -14.02 3.75 -25.39
N PRO A 23 -14.33 2.62 -24.75
CA PRO A 23 -13.52 1.42 -24.90
C PRO A 23 -13.60 1.01 -26.37
N SER A 24 -12.45 0.91 -27.01
CA SER A 24 -12.30 0.33 -28.33
C SER A 24 -12.53 -1.19 -28.21
N ASP A 25 -13.64 -1.68 -28.75
CA ASP A 25 -13.87 -3.10 -29.08
C ASP A 25 -12.95 -3.53 -30.26
N ASP A 26 -11.67 -3.17 -30.22
CA ASP A 26 -10.68 -3.43 -31.28
C ASP A 26 -9.95 -4.77 -31.08
N ALA A 27 -10.48 -5.65 -30.22
CA ALA A 27 -9.97 -7.01 -30.07
C ALA A 27 -10.14 -7.76 -31.41
N PRO A 28 -9.08 -8.37 -31.97
CA PRO A 28 -9.22 -9.18 -33.18
C PRO A 28 -10.28 -10.26 -32.97
N ALA A 29 -11.15 -10.47 -33.97
CA ALA A 29 -12.21 -11.47 -33.90
C ALA A 29 -11.70 -12.83 -33.38
N GLY A 30 -12.34 -13.36 -32.33
CA GLY A 30 -11.93 -14.60 -31.66
C GLY A 30 -10.89 -14.44 -30.55
N THR A 31 -10.68 -13.22 -30.05
CA THR A 31 -9.81 -12.93 -28.89
C THR A 31 -10.65 -12.62 -27.66
N VAL A 32 -10.34 -13.28 -26.53
CA VAL A 32 -10.92 -13.01 -25.22
C VAL A 32 -10.18 -11.83 -24.58
N GLN A 33 -10.92 -10.78 -24.23
CA GLN A 33 -10.37 -9.63 -23.52
C GLN A 33 -10.24 -9.91 -22.03
N VAL A 34 -9.10 -9.56 -21.45
CA VAL A 34 -8.84 -9.66 -20.01
C VAL A 34 -8.50 -8.27 -19.49
N VAL A 35 -9.44 -7.58 -18.86
CA VAL A 35 -9.23 -6.22 -18.34
C VAL A 35 -8.91 -6.27 -16.85
N VAL A 36 -7.70 -5.83 -16.49
CA VAL A 36 -7.20 -5.79 -15.11
C VAL A 36 -7.09 -4.34 -14.63
N GLY A 37 -7.88 -4.00 -13.62
CA GLY A 37 -7.78 -2.74 -12.88
C GLY A 37 -6.77 -2.84 -11.75
N TYR A 38 -5.75 -1.99 -11.74
CA TYR A 38 -4.71 -1.98 -10.70
C TYR A 38 -4.31 -0.55 -10.31
N GLN A 39 -3.51 -0.44 -9.25
CA GLN A 39 -3.01 0.85 -8.75
C GLN A 39 -1.47 0.86 -8.77
N SER A 40 -0.87 1.51 -9.76
CA SER A 40 0.59 1.42 -10.00
C SER A 40 1.44 1.95 -8.85
N LYS A 41 0.94 2.94 -8.12
CA LYS A 41 1.61 3.61 -6.99
C LYS A 41 1.19 3.09 -5.61
N THR A 42 0.27 2.14 -5.55
CA THR A 42 -0.10 1.43 -4.32
C THR A 42 0.77 0.19 -4.21
N ILE A 43 1.92 0.36 -3.59
CA ILE A 43 2.99 -0.65 -3.49
C ILE A 43 2.58 -1.99 -2.85
N ASN A 44 1.48 -2.01 -2.10
CA ASN A 44 0.86 -3.18 -1.46
C ASN A 44 -0.03 -4.00 -2.42
N THR A 45 -0.31 -3.51 -3.64
CA THR A 45 -1.02 -4.25 -4.71
C THR A 45 -0.10 -4.81 -5.79
N VAL A 46 1.23 -4.69 -5.64
CA VAL A 46 2.17 -4.95 -6.74
C VAL A 46 2.11 -6.37 -7.30
N THR A 47 1.78 -7.36 -6.48
CA THR A 47 1.69 -8.78 -6.89
C THR A 47 0.48 -9.08 -7.78
N ALA A 48 -0.50 -8.16 -7.86
CA ALA A 48 -1.65 -8.22 -8.77
C ALA A 48 -1.72 -6.96 -9.67
N GLY A 49 -0.57 -6.34 -9.91
CA GLY A 49 -0.46 -5.07 -10.63
C GLY A 49 0.95 -4.85 -11.16
N THR A 50 1.64 -3.81 -10.68
CA THR A 50 2.92 -3.33 -11.21
C THR A 50 3.97 -4.42 -11.41
N LEU A 51 4.19 -5.30 -10.42
CA LEU A 51 5.20 -6.35 -10.53
C LEU A 51 4.76 -7.48 -11.45
N LEU A 52 3.50 -7.95 -11.31
CA LEU A 52 2.94 -8.98 -12.18
C LEU A 52 3.02 -8.56 -13.66
N ARG A 53 2.65 -7.31 -13.94
CA ARG A 53 2.72 -6.68 -15.28
C ARG A 53 4.16 -6.54 -15.76
N ALA A 54 5.08 -6.03 -14.95
CA ALA A 54 6.48 -5.87 -15.32
C ALA A 54 7.15 -7.21 -15.67
N LYS A 55 6.74 -8.29 -15.00
CA LYS A 55 7.22 -9.65 -15.28
C LYS A 55 6.50 -10.33 -16.45
N GLY A 56 5.35 -9.80 -16.89
CA GLY A 56 4.52 -10.37 -17.95
C GLY A 56 3.98 -11.76 -17.60
N PHE A 57 3.81 -12.07 -16.31
CA PHE A 57 3.47 -13.43 -15.88
C PHE A 57 2.07 -13.88 -16.33
N LEU A 58 1.10 -12.96 -16.37
CA LEU A 58 -0.24 -13.28 -16.85
C LEU A 58 -0.23 -13.57 -18.34
N GLU A 59 0.41 -12.71 -19.14
CA GLU A 59 0.53 -12.86 -20.58
C GLU A 59 1.23 -14.17 -20.96
N GLN A 60 2.28 -14.56 -20.22
CA GLN A 60 2.97 -15.84 -20.42
C GLN A 60 2.06 -17.04 -20.16
N ARG A 61 1.26 -17.00 -19.08
CA ARG A 61 0.32 -18.09 -18.73
C ARG A 61 -0.82 -18.20 -19.75
N LEU A 62 -1.38 -17.08 -20.18
CA LEU A 62 -2.41 -17.05 -21.22
C LEU A 62 -1.86 -17.52 -22.58
N ALA A 63 -0.64 -17.12 -22.94
CA ALA A 63 0.02 -17.59 -24.15
C ALA A 63 0.25 -19.11 -24.14
N ALA A 64 0.57 -19.70 -22.99
CA ALA A 64 0.69 -21.15 -22.84
C ALA A 64 -0.65 -21.86 -23.07
N ILE A 65 -1.77 -21.30 -22.58
CA ILE A 65 -3.12 -21.82 -22.85
C ILE A 65 -3.43 -21.76 -24.35
N THR A 66 -3.14 -20.62 -25.01
CA THR A 66 -3.30 -20.49 -26.47
C THR A 66 -2.44 -21.51 -27.22
N ALA A 67 -1.19 -21.73 -26.83
CA ALA A 67 -0.29 -22.70 -27.45
C ALA A 67 -0.77 -24.15 -27.29
N ALA A 68 -1.50 -24.45 -26.21
CA ALA A 68 -2.13 -25.75 -25.97
C ALA A 68 -3.46 -25.94 -26.73
N GLY A 69 -3.83 -25.00 -27.61
CA GLY A 69 -5.05 -25.05 -28.41
C GLY A 69 -6.27 -24.34 -27.80
N GLY A 70 -6.07 -23.60 -26.70
CA GLY A 70 -7.10 -22.73 -26.11
C GLY A 70 -7.36 -21.45 -26.91
N ALA A 71 -8.23 -20.59 -26.37
CA ALA A 71 -8.55 -19.29 -26.97
C ALA A 71 -7.31 -18.37 -27.06
N ARG A 72 -7.42 -17.32 -27.88
CA ARG A 72 -6.46 -16.21 -27.87
C ARG A 72 -6.89 -15.19 -26.84
N TYR A 73 -5.94 -14.57 -26.16
CA TYR A 73 -6.21 -13.58 -25.12
C TYR A 73 -5.48 -12.27 -25.39
N GLN A 74 -6.07 -11.16 -24.98
CA GLN A 74 -5.42 -9.86 -24.92
C GLN A 74 -5.67 -9.25 -23.55
N VAL A 75 -4.57 -8.93 -22.85
CA VAL A 75 -4.61 -8.31 -21.54
C VAL A 75 -4.59 -6.80 -21.68
N GLU A 76 -5.55 -6.12 -21.05
CA GLU A 76 -5.58 -4.67 -20.90
C GLU A 76 -5.35 -4.32 -19.43
N TRP A 77 -4.30 -3.54 -19.17
CA TRP A 77 -3.98 -3.04 -17.84
C TRP A 77 -4.48 -1.60 -17.70
N GLN A 78 -5.43 -1.37 -16.80
CA GLN A 78 -5.96 -0.05 -16.50
C GLN A 78 -5.47 0.42 -15.13
N ASP A 79 -4.72 1.52 -15.12
CA ASP A 79 -4.11 2.09 -13.92
C ASP A 79 -5.00 3.16 -13.28
N TYR A 80 -5.16 3.10 -11.96
CA TYR A 80 -5.98 4.02 -11.17
C TYR A 80 -5.30 4.44 -9.87
N ASP A 81 -5.61 5.65 -9.40
CA ASP A 81 -5.03 6.17 -8.16
C ASP A 81 -5.63 5.56 -6.89
N THR A 82 -6.90 5.13 -6.95
CA THR A 82 -7.63 4.57 -5.80
C THR A 82 -8.55 3.42 -6.25
N GLY A 83 -9.06 2.64 -5.30
CA GLY A 83 -10.02 1.57 -5.59
C GLY A 83 -11.42 2.05 -6.00
N ALA A 84 -11.79 3.31 -5.71
CA ALA A 84 -13.12 3.83 -6.04
C ALA A 84 -13.37 3.91 -7.56
N PRO A 85 -12.45 4.45 -8.39
CA PRO A 85 -12.52 4.33 -9.84
C PRO A 85 -12.58 2.89 -10.35
N ILE A 86 -11.78 1.96 -9.79
CA ILE A 86 -11.82 0.55 -10.19
C ILE A 86 -13.23 -0.02 -9.96
N THR A 87 -13.81 0.24 -8.78
CA THR A 87 -15.18 -0.17 -8.48
C THR A 87 -16.20 0.43 -9.44
N ALA A 88 -16.09 1.71 -9.79
CA ALA A 88 -17.00 2.33 -10.76
C ALA A 88 -16.95 1.62 -12.13
N GLN A 89 -15.76 1.23 -12.59
CA GLN A 89 -15.58 0.51 -13.84
C GLN A 89 -16.04 -0.95 -13.77
N MET A 90 -15.86 -1.63 -12.64
CA MET A 90 -16.40 -2.98 -12.44
C MET A 90 -17.94 -3.01 -12.39
N VAL A 91 -18.56 -1.99 -11.77
CA VAL A 91 -20.02 -1.79 -11.83
C VAL A 91 -20.49 -1.58 -13.27
N ALA A 92 -19.70 -0.88 -14.09
CA ALA A 92 -19.93 -0.68 -15.52
C ALA A 92 -19.50 -1.87 -16.40
N GLU A 93 -19.04 -2.98 -15.80
CA GLU A 93 -18.56 -4.19 -16.48
C GLU A 93 -17.38 -3.94 -17.44
N LYS A 94 -16.56 -2.91 -17.15
CA LYS A 94 -15.38 -2.52 -17.93
C LYS A 94 -14.07 -3.07 -17.37
N ILE A 95 -14.09 -3.64 -16.16
CA ILE A 95 -12.95 -4.32 -15.53
C ILE A 95 -13.41 -5.70 -15.09
N ASP A 96 -12.60 -6.72 -15.38
CA ASP A 96 -12.90 -8.12 -15.07
C ASP A 96 -12.29 -8.53 -13.73
N ILE A 97 -11.05 -8.09 -13.50
CA ILE A 97 -10.26 -8.37 -12.31
C ILE A 97 -9.76 -7.04 -11.74
N GLY A 98 -10.07 -6.73 -10.49
CA GLY A 98 -9.68 -5.49 -9.82
C GLY A 98 -8.82 -5.75 -8.59
N SER A 99 -7.72 -5.01 -8.44
CA SER A 99 -6.88 -5.02 -7.25
C SER A 99 -7.03 -3.73 -6.45
N MET A 100 -7.39 -3.82 -5.16
CA MET A 100 -7.66 -2.66 -4.31
C MET A 100 -7.58 -2.98 -2.81
N GLY A 101 -7.65 -1.95 -1.96
CA GLY A 101 -7.67 -2.09 -0.49
C GLY A 101 -8.97 -2.64 0.09
N ASP A 102 -8.89 -3.19 1.30
CA ASP A 102 -9.99 -3.66 2.17
C ASP A 102 -11.29 -2.80 2.10
N TYR A 103 -11.21 -1.49 2.33
CA TYR A 103 -12.41 -0.63 2.26
C TYR A 103 -13.02 -0.56 0.85
N PRO A 104 -12.25 -0.26 -0.22
CA PRO A 104 -12.76 -0.39 -1.58
C PRO A 104 -13.26 -1.79 -1.96
N LEU A 105 -12.68 -2.88 -1.44
CA LEU A 105 -13.17 -4.24 -1.69
C LEU A 105 -14.61 -4.41 -1.18
N LEU A 106 -14.91 -3.90 0.03
CA LEU A 106 -16.26 -3.93 0.58
C LEU A 106 -17.23 -3.08 -0.24
N ILE A 107 -16.81 -1.86 -0.61
CA ILE A 107 -17.62 -0.97 -1.46
C ILE A 107 -17.88 -1.64 -2.82
N ASN A 108 -16.90 -2.35 -3.36
CA ASN A 108 -17.03 -3.10 -4.61
C ASN A 108 -18.08 -4.20 -4.50
N GLY A 109 -17.96 -5.10 -3.52
CA GLY A 109 -18.93 -6.17 -3.31
C GLY A 109 -20.34 -5.61 -3.06
N SER A 110 -20.44 -4.57 -2.21
CA SER A 110 -21.70 -3.91 -1.85
C SER A 110 -22.41 -3.31 -3.06
N ARG A 111 -21.68 -2.68 -3.98
CA ARG A 111 -22.25 -2.01 -5.17
C ARG A 111 -22.49 -2.95 -6.34
N THR A 112 -21.69 -3.99 -6.49
CA THR A 112 -21.78 -4.88 -7.65
C THR A 112 -22.78 -6.01 -7.47
N GLN A 113 -23.10 -6.40 -6.22
CA GLN A 113 -23.98 -7.54 -5.92
C GLN A 113 -25.42 -7.41 -6.47
N ALA A 114 -25.88 -6.20 -6.76
CA ALA A 114 -27.24 -5.95 -7.24
C ALA A 114 -27.45 -6.41 -8.70
N ASN A 115 -26.38 -6.61 -9.49
CA ASN A 115 -26.44 -7.09 -10.87
C ASN A 115 -25.50 -8.28 -11.03
N GLU A 116 -26.05 -9.43 -11.45
CA GLU A 116 -25.32 -10.70 -11.61
C GLU A 116 -24.10 -10.59 -12.54
N ARG A 117 -24.16 -9.72 -13.57
CA ARG A 117 -23.05 -9.53 -14.52
C ARG A 117 -21.87 -8.77 -13.93
N SER A 118 -22.14 -7.83 -13.02
CA SER A 118 -21.11 -7.05 -12.33
C SER A 118 -20.67 -7.67 -11.01
N ALA A 119 -21.50 -8.53 -10.40
CA ALA A 119 -21.25 -9.10 -9.08
C ALA A 119 -19.86 -9.73 -8.97
N THR A 120 -19.14 -9.37 -7.91
CA THR A 120 -17.76 -9.81 -7.70
C THR A 120 -17.60 -10.79 -6.53
N ALA A 121 -16.45 -11.44 -6.47
CA ALA A 121 -15.97 -12.17 -5.29
C ALA A 121 -14.53 -11.77 -4.98
N LEU A 122 -14.18 -11.69 -3.70
CA LEU A 122 -12.79 -11.57 -3.24
C LEU A 122 -12.11 -12.93 -3.36
N VAL A 123 -11.13 -13.03 -4.25
CA VAL A 123 -10.49 -14.31 -4.62
C VAL A 123 -9.08 -14.49 -4.06
N SER A 124 -8.39 -13.40 -3.70
CA SER A 124 -7.05 -13.46 -3.11
C SER A 124 -6.68 -12.15 -2.39
N VAL A 125 -5.62 -12.21 -1.60
CA VAL A 125 -4.94 -11.06 -0.97
C VAL A 125 -3.72 -10.69 -1.83
N THR A 126 -3.32 -9.43 -1.86
CA THR A 126 -2.04 -9.01 -2.48
C THR A 126 -0.96 -8.84 -1.43
N GLY A 127 -1.28 -8.13 -0.35
CA GLY A 127 -0.43 -7.92 0.80
C GLY A 127 -1.20 -7.36 1.99
N TYR A 128 -0.70 -7.61 3.20
CA TYR A 128 -1.34 -7.19 4.44
C TYR A 128 -0.33 -6.80 5.52
N ASN A 129 -0.82 -6.12 6.56
CA ASN A 129 -0.13 -5.98 7.83
C ASN A 129 -1.07 -6.37 8.98
N PRO A 130 -0.67 -7.28 9.87
CA PRO A 130 -1.57 -7.80 10.92
C PRO A 130 -1.94 -6.79 12.00
N LYS A 131 -1.17 -5.69 12.15
CA LYS A 131 -1.44 -4.65 13.15
C LYS A 131 -2.08 -3.39 12.57
N GLY A 132 -2.13 -3.25 11.25
CA GLY A 132 -2.74 -2.09 10.61
C GLY A 132 -1.75 -1.03 10.12
N ALA A 133 -0.44 -1.34 10.08
CA ALA A 133 0.53 -0.48 9.39
C ALA A 133 0.12 -0.31 7.90
N LEU A 134 0.88 0.46 7.11
CA LEU A 134 0.61 0.74 5.68
C LEU A 134 -0.46 1.81 5.41
N ASN A 135 -1.13 2.30 6.45
CA ASN A 135 -1.99 3.47 6.40
C ASN A 135 -1.56 4.43 7.51
N MET A 136 -1.31 5.68 7.18
CA MET A 136 -0.62 6.61 8.07
C MET A 136 -1.21 8.02 7.98
N VAL A 137 -1.03 8.80 9.06
CA VAL A 137 -1.30 10.24 9.05
C VAL A 137 0.03 10.98 9.15
N VAL A 138 0.31 11.82 8.16
CA VAL A 138 1.49 12.71 8.15
C VAL A 138 1.06 14.17 8.23
N VAL A 139 1.95 15.02 8.73
CA VAL A 139 1.79 16.48 8.83
C VAL A 139 3.01 17.18 8.22
N PRO A 140 2.95 18.48 7.88
CA PRO A 140 4.13 19.23 7.45
C PRO A 140 5.29 19.10 8.46
N THR A 141 6.54 19.14 7.96
CA THR A 141 7.74 18.94 8.79
C THR A 141 7.84 19.95 9.94
N ASP A 142 7.43 21.19 9.70
CA ASP A 142 7.40 22.30 10.64
C ASP A 142 6.15 22.36 11.54
N SER A 143 5.17 21.45 11.34
CA SER A 143 3.95 21.40 12.13
C SER A 143 4.27 21.18 13.62
N PRO A 144 3.60 21.88 14.56
CA PRO A 144 3.79 21.62 15.99
C PRO A 144 3.11 20.33 16.47
N ALA A 145 2.27 19.69 15.64
CA ALA A 145 1.52 18.50 16.02
C ALA A 145 2.46 17.33 16.36
N THR A 146 2.17 16.63 17.45
CA THR A 146 2.89 15.43 17.90
C THR A 146 1.96 14.23 18.11
N ARG A 147 0.64 14.45 18.09
CA ARG A 147 -0.39 13.41 18.17
C ARG A 147 -1.66 13.79 17.40
N LEU A 148 -2.54 12.83 17.13
CA LEU A 148 -3.80 13.05 16.40
C LEU A 148 -4.72 14.10 17.03
N ALA A 149 -4.73 14.23 18.36
CA ALA A 149 -5.52 15.25 19.06
C ALA A 149 -5.17 16.68 18.64
N ASP A 150 -3.96 16.92 18.14
CA ASP A 150 -3.53 18.24 17.70
C ASP A 150 -4.10 18.61 16.32
N LEU A 151 -4.73 17.65 15.62
CA LEU A 151 -5.48 17.90 14.38
C LEU A 151 -6.96 18.25 14.63
N ALA A 152 -7.43 18.32 15.87
CA ALA A 152 -8.82 18.65 16.17
C ALA A 152 -9.24 20.00 15.54
N GLY A 153 -10.34 20.01 14.80
CA GLY A 153 -10.87 21.14 14.05
C GLY A 153 -10.06 21.54 12.80
N GLN A 154 -9.00 20.80 12.46
CA GLN A 154 -8.16 21.09 11.30
C GLN A 154 -8.66 20.39 10.03
N LYS A 155 -8.18 20.86 8.88
CA LYS A 155 -8.39 20.19 7.59
C LYS A 155 -7.42 19.02 7.43
N VAL A 156 -7.94 17.85 7.09
CA VAL A 156 -7.16 16.65 6.83
C VAL A 156 -7.53 16.10 5.45
N SER A 157 -6.56 16.01 4.55
CA SER A 157 -6.76 15.36 3.26
C SER A 157 -6.85 13.84 3.46
N ALA A 158 -7.85 13.21 2.85
CA ALA A 158 -7.94 11.76 2.74
C ALA A 158 -8.70 11.39 1.45
N SER A 159 -8.48 10.18 0.93
CA SER A 159 -9.34 9.62 -0.10
C SER A 159 -10.56 8.96 0.55
N VAL A 160 -11.73 9.58 0.47
CA VAL A 160 -12.93 9.09 1.16
C VAL A 160 -13.29 7.68 0.68
N GLY A 161 -13.48 6.76 1.64
CA GLY A 161 -13.77 5.34 1.39
C GLY A 161 -12.53 4.49 1.11
N SER A 162 -11.32 5.03 1.24
CA SER A 162 -10.07 4.26 1.20
C SER A 162 -9.65 3.73 2.57
N ALA A 163 -8.68 2.82 2.57
CA ALA A 163 -8.00 2.34 3.79
C ALA A 163 -7.40 3.48 4.62
N GLY A 164 -6.80 4.49 3.99
CA GLY A 164 -6.30 5.68 4.67
C GLY A 164 -7.41 6.43 5.42
N HIS A 165 -8.57 6.64 4.79
CA HIS A 165 -9.71 7.29 5.44
C HIS A 165 -10.27 6.45 6.60
N GLY A 166 -10.39 5.13 6.42
CA GLY A 166 -10.80 4.21 7.48
C GLY A 166 -9.86 4.25 8.69
N THR A 167 -8.54 4.24 8.45
CA THR A 167 -7.53 4.39 9.51
C THR A 167 -7.68 5.73 10.23
N LEU A 168 -7.85 6.85 9.53
CA LEU A 168 -8.08 8.16 10.17
C LEU A 168 -9.28 8.10 11.12
N VAL A 169 -10.40 7.55 10.67
CA VAL A 169 -11.63 7.55 11.43
C VAL A 169 -11.53 6.65 12.67
N GLN A 170 -10.96 5.45 12.53
CA GLN A 170 -10.70 4.59 13.68
C GLN A 170 -9.74 5.25 14.68
N ALA A 171 -8.69 5.91 14.19
CA ALA A 171 -7.68 6.53 15.03
C ALA A 171 -8.22 7.76 15.78
N LEU A 172 -9.03 8.60 15.11
CA LEU A 172 -9.74 9.72 15.76
C LEU A 172 -10.67 9.20 16.85
N SER A 173 -11.47 8.16 16.56
CA SER A 173 -12.38 7.57 17.54
C SER A 173 -11.64 7.05 18.78
N ARG A 174 -10.51 6.35 18.59
CA ARG A 174 -9.67 5.90 19.72
C ARG A 174 -9.04 7.02 20.51
N ALA A 175 -8.76 8.16 19.86
CA ALA A 175 -8.28 9.37 20.52
C ALA A 175 -9.41 10.15 21.24
N GLY A 176 -10.65 9.66 21.21
CA GLY A 176 -11.80 10.34 21.82
C GLY A 176 -12.29 11.54 21.01
N ILE A 177 -11.93 11.61 19.73
CA ILE A 177 -12.32 12.67 18.80
C ILE A 177 -13.45 12.12 17.93
N ASP A 178 -14.56 12.85 17.81
CA ASP A 178 -15.64 12.49 16.91
C ASP A 178 -15.11 12.49 15.46
N PRO A 179 -15.08 11.36 14.75
CA PRO A 179 -14.56 11.32 13.39
C PRO A 179 -15.38 12.14 12.38
N ALA A 180 -16.67 12.40 12.67
CA ALA A 180 -17.56 13.13 11.77
C ALA A 180 -17.39 14.65 11.87
N THR A 181 -17.01 15.16 13.05
CA THR A 181 -16.97 16.61 13.33
C THR A 181 -15.63 17.09 13.88
N GLY A 182 -14.76 16.18 14.31
CA GLY A 182 -13.51 16.47 14.96
C GLY A 182 -12.40 16.89 14.01
N VAL A 183 -12.52 16.65 12.70
CA VAL A 183 -11.67 17.21 11.65
C VAL A 183 -12.52 17.52 10.41
N GLU A 184 -12.07 18.45 9.56
CA GLU A 184 -12.65 18.67 8.22
C GLU A 184 -11.92 17.76 7.23
N VAL A 185 -12.56 16.64 6.82
CA VAL A 185 -11.99 15.75 5.80
C VAL A 185 -12.14 16.37 4.42
N VAL A 186 -11.01 16.62 3.75
CA VAL A 186 -10.98 17.08 2.36
C VAL A 186 -10.78 15.86 1.45
N ASN A 187 -11.83 15.50 0.70
CA ASN A 187 -11.80 14.33 -0.19
C ASN A 187 -10.89 14.57 -1.39
N GLN A 188 -9.69 13.99 -1.37
CA GLN A 188 -8.67 14.18 -2.40
C GLN A 188 -8.01 12.85 -2.77
N GLN A 189 -7.65 12.71 -4.05
CA GLN A 189 -6.73 11.67 -4.49
C GLN A 189 -5.35 11.87 -3.86
N PRO A 190 -4.55 10.81 -3.71
CA PRO A 190 -3.28 10.88 -2.99
C PRO A 190 -2.34 12.01 -3.44
N GLN A 191 -2.15 12.18 -4.75
CA GLN A 191 -1.29 13.17 -5.38
C GLN A 191 -1.73 14.60 -5.06
N VAL A 192 -3.04 14.82 -5.11
CA VAL A 192 -3.66 16.12 -4.83
C VAL A 192 -3.53 16.44 -3.34
N GLY A 193 -3.78 15.46 -2.48
CA GLY A 193 -3.60 15.59 -1.04
C GLY A 193 -2.17 15.86 -0.62
N ALA A 194 -1.20 15.19 -1.25
CA ALA A 194 0.23 15.46 -1.06
C ALA A 194 0.59 16.91 -1.41
N SER A 195 0.13 17.40 -2.57
CA SER A 195 0.33 18.79 -3.00
C SER A 195 -0.36 19.80 -2.08
N ALA A 196 -1.55 19.47 -1.56
CA ALA A 196 -2.29 20.28 -0.61
C ALA A 196 -1.57 20.36 0.75
N LEU A 197 -0.97 19.26 1.21
CA LEU A 197 -0.14 19.24 2.43
C LEU A 197 1.10 20.11 2.26
N GLU A 198 1.83 19.95 1.14
CA GLU A 198 3.04 20.73 0.83
C GLU A 198 2.78 22.24 0.74
N SER A 199 1.58 22.62 0.28
CA SER A 199 1.16 24.02 0.19
C SER A 199 0.39 24.51 1.43
N HIS A 200 0.37 23.72 2.52
CA HIS A 200 -0.31 24.03 3.78
C HIS A 200 -1.82 24.34 3.63
N GLN A 201 -2.47 23.82 2.59
CA GLN A 201 -3.93 23.91 2.42
C GLN A 201 -4.68 22.95 3.36
N VAL A 202 -4.02 21.88 3.78
CA VAL A 202 -4.47 20.95 4.81
C VAL A 202 -3.38 20.80 5.87
N SER A 203 -3.79 20.56 7.12
CA SER A 203 -2.88 20.40 8.26
C SER A 203 -2.35 18.98 8.41
N GLY A 204 -3.01 18.00 7.76
CA GLY A 204 -2.57 16.61 7.72
C GLY A 204 -3.03 15.89 6.45
N LEU A 205 -2.34 14.80 6.14
CA LEU A 205 -2.70 13.86 5.08
C LEU A 205 -2.81 12.47 5.68
N SER A 206 -3.99 11.87 5.60
CA SER A 206 -4.19 10.46 5.93
C SER A 206 -4.29 9.64 4.65
N GLN A 207 -3.33 8.74 4.44
CA GLN A 207 -3.30 7.95 3.22
C GLN A 207 -2.63 6.58 3.38
N PHE A 208 -2.94 5.69 2.45
CA PHE A 208 -2.24 4.42 2.23
C PHE A 208 -0.86 4.64 1.59
N VAL A 209 0.03 3.66 1.78
CA VAL A 209 1.38 3.65 1.22
C VAL A 209 1.38 3.55 -0.32
N ALA A 210 2.32 4.15 -1.03
CA ALA A 210 3.58 4.73 -0.56
C ALA A 210 3.52 6.19 -0.07
N TRP A 211 2.38 6.87 -0.20
CA TRP A 211 2.32 8.35 -0.11
C TRP A 211 2.88 8.96 1.18
N PRO A 212 2.50 8.50 2.40
CA PRO A 212 3.10 9.00 3.63
C PRO A 212 4.62 8.80 3.69
N GLY A 213 5.11 7.60 3.37
CA GLY A 213 6.54 7.29 3.35
C GLY A 213 7.32 8.07 2.29
N LEU A 214 6.71 8.32 1.12
CA LEU A 214 7.30 9.14 0.06
C LEU A 214 7.52 10.58 0.52
N LEU A 215 6.51 11.20 1.15
CA LEU A 215 6.61 12.57 1.63
C LEU A 215 7.64 12.69 2.76
N VAL A 216 7.71 11.70 3.66
CA VAL A 216 8.71 11.65 4.72
C VAL A 216 10.12 11.46 4.15
N PHE A 217 10.28 10.56 3.17
CA PHE A 217 11.55 10.35 2.47
C PHE A 217 12.05 11.64 1.79
N GLN A 218 11.14 12.40 1.17
CA GLN A 218 11.43 13.68 0.52
C GLN A 218 11.60 14.87 1.49
N ASN A 219 11.52 14.65 2.81
CA ASN A 219 11.54 15.69 3.85
C ASN A 219 10.42 16.73 3.70
N LYS A 220 9.28 16.33 3.13
CA LYS A 220 8.09 17.19 2.93
C LYS A 220 7.05 17.01 4.03
N ALA A 221 7.12 15.91 4.77
CA ALA A 221 6.23 15.65 5.89
C ALA A 221 6.96 14.88 7.00
N LYS A 222 6.34 14.82 8.17
CA LYS A 222 6.70 13.91 9.25
C LYS A 222 5.51 13.04 9.63
N LEU A 223 5.78 11.84 10.12
CA LEU A 223 4.76 10.89 10.54
C LEU A 223 4.17 11.31 11.90
N LEU A 224 2.85 11.49 11.94
CA LEU A 224 2.09 11.83 13.14
C LEU A 224 1.47 10.59 13.78
N TYR A 225 1.01 9.65 12.94
CA TYR A 225 0.32 8.44 13.38
C TYR A 225 0.60 7.28 12.43
N ASP A 226 1.00 6.15 13.00
CA ASP A 226 1.11 4.87 12.31
C ASP A 226 -0.15 4.04 12.57
N GLY A 227 -0.81 3.57 11.50
CA GLY A 227 -1.98 2.70 11.61
C GLY A 227 -1.74 1.41 12.42
N ALA A 228 -0.48 0.98 12.60
CA ALA A 228 -0.14 -0.13 13.48
C ALA A 228 -0.56 0.10 14.95
N GLU A 229 -0.73 1.35 15.39
CA GLU A 229 -1.28 1.68 16.72
C GLU A 229 -2.74 1.21 16.89
N LEU A 230 -3.46 0.93 15.78
CA LEU A 230 -4.79 0.35 15.84
C LEU A 230 -4.76 -1.13 16.24
N ASN A 231 -3.69 -1.88 15.97
CA ASN A 231 -3.66 -3.33 16.17
C ASN A 231 -4.88 -4.03 15.52
N VAL A 232 -5.29 -3.54 14.35
CA VAL A 232 -6.36 -4.09 13.51
C VAL A 232 -5.74 -4.40 12.15
N PRO A 233 -5.87 -5.62 11.61
CA PRO A 233 -5.29 -5.94 10.33
C PRO A 233 -5.79 -5.00 9.22
N THR A 234 -4.91 -4.65 8.29
CA THR A 234 -5.29 -4.03 7.01
C THR A 234 -4.67 -4.81 5.87
N PHE A 235 -5.35 -4.84 4.73
CA PHE A 235 -4.88 -5.57 3.57
C PHE A 235 -5.43 -5.03 2.27
N HIS A 236 -4.84 -5.51 1.18
CA HIS A 236 -5.31 -5.30 -0.18
C HIS A 236 -5.54 -6.67 -0.82
N GLY A 237 -6.41 -6.73 -1.82
CA GLY A 237 -6.83 -7.99 -2.42
C GLY A 237 -7.30 -7.83 -3.84
N VAL A 238 -7.81 -8.94 -4.37
CA VAL A 238 -8.26 -9.07 -5.75
C VAL A 238 -9.72 -9.48 -5.75
N VAL A 239 -10.55 -8.70 -6.45
CA VAL A 239 -11.92 -9.07 -6.79
C VAL A 239 -12.00 -9.47 -8.26
N ALA A 240 -12.81 -10.47 -8.57
CA ALA A 240 -13.11 -10.86 -9.95
C ALA A 240 -14.62 -10.86 -10.17
N ARG A 241 -15.07 -10.42 -11.36
CA ARG A 241 -16.49 -10.52 -11.75
C ARG A 241 -16.88 -11.99 -11.90
N ARG A 242 -17.90 -12.43 -11.16
CA ARG A 242 -18.35 -13.83 -11.13
C ARG A 242 -18.78 -14.33 -12.50
N ALA A 243 -19.54 -13.53 -13.23
CA ALA A 243 -20.00 -13.89 -14.58
C ALA A 243 -18.82 -14.13 -15.54
N TYR A 244 -17.82 -13.25 -15.52
CA TYR A 244 -16.61 -13.40 -16.34
C TYR A 244 -15.80 -14.63 -15.94
N SER A 245 -15.56 -14.82 -14.64
CA SER A 245 -14.82 -15.99 -14.14
C SER A 245 -15.52 -17.32 -14.41
N ALA A 246 -16.85 -17.33 -14.52
CA ALA A 246 -17.60 -18.52 -14.90
C ALA A 246 -17.52 -18.82 -16.41
N GLU A 247 -17.44 -17.78 -17.24
CA GLU A 247 -17.27 -17.90 -18.70
C GLU A 247 -15.82 -18.24 -19.10
N HIS A 248 -14.85 -17.70 -18.33
CA HIS A 248 -13.41 -17.81 -18.56
C HIS A 248 -12.66 -18.29 -17.29
N PRO A 249 -12.99 -19.47 -16.74
CA PRO A 249 -12.34 -19.98 -15.52
C PRO A 249 -10.83 -20.14 -15.69
N GLU A 250 -10.37 -20.46 -16.91
CA GLU A 250 -8.96 -20.55 -17.26
C GLU A 250 -8.21 -19.23 -17.13
N VAL A 251 -8.88 -18.09 -17.36
CA VAL A 251 -8.27 -16.76 -17.20
C VAL A 251 -8.09 -16.44 -15.72
N LEU A 252 -9.09 -16.74 -14.88
CA LEU A 252 -8.97 -16.53 -13.44
C LEU A 252 -7.85 -17.41 -12.84
N GLN A 253 -7.79 -18.68 -13.25
CA GLN A 253 -6.72 -19.59 -12.82
C GLN A 253 -5.33 -19.12 -13.30
N ALA A 254 -5.22 -18.66 -14.55
CA ALA A 254 -3.97 -18.09 -15.06
C ALA A 254 -3.54 -16.83 -14.29
N PHE A 255 -4.50 -15.96 -13.92
CA PHE A 255 -4.24 -14.77 -13.12
C PHE A 255 -3.75 -15.10 -11.71
N LEU A 256 -4.44 -15.99 -10.99
CA LEU A 256 -4.07 -16.36 -9.62
C LEU A 256 -2.71 -17.08 -9.59
N ALA A 257 -2.42 -17.92 -10.59
CA ALA A 257 -1.11 -18.53 -10.72
C ALA A 257 -0.01 -17.49 -11.08
N ALA A 258 -0.32 -16.47 -11.90
CA ALA A 258 0.60 -15.36 -12.17
C ALA A 258 0.88 -14.53 -10.91
N GLN A 259 -0.15 -14.29 -10.09
CA GLN A 259 -0.01 -13.62 -8.80
C GLN A 259 0.88 -14.42 -7.83
N LEU A 260 0.75 -15.75 -7.81
CA LEU A 260 1.62 -16.63 -7.03
C LEU A 260 3.07 -16.55 -7.51
N ASP A 261 3.33 -16.50 -8.83
CA ASP A 261 4.68 -16.25 -9.37
C ASP A 261 5.24 -14.90 -8.94
N ALA A 262 4.44 -13.83 -9.05
CA ALA A 262 4.84 -12.49 -8.62
C ALA A 262 5.15 -12.42 -7.13
N THR A 263 4.33 -13.08 -6.31
CA THR A 263 4.50 -13.14 -4.85
C THR A 263 5.76 -13.91 -4.46
N ARG A 264 6.01 -15.07 -5.09
CA ARG A 264 7.26 -15.83 -4.91
C ARG A 264 8.47 -15.00 -5.31
N PHE A 265 8.44 -14.37 -6.48
CA PHE A 265 9.54 -13.54 -6.96
C PHE A 265 9.83 -12.37 -6.01
N LEU A 266 8.80 -11.70 -5.50
CA LEU A 266 8.95 -10.63 -4.51
C LEU A 266 9.60 -11.14 -3.22
N ASN A 267 9.13 -12.27 -2.68
CA ASN A 267 9.64 -12.81 -1.42
C ASN A 267 11.08 -13.36 -1.55
N GLU A 268 11.46 -13.92 -2.70
CA GLU A 268 12.79 -14.48 -2.94
C GLU A 268 13.82 -13.45 -3.42
N GLN A 269 13.38 -12.44 -4.18
CA GLN A 269 14.25 -11.43 -4.80
C GLN A 269 13.71 -10.01 -4.54
N PRO A 270 13.53 -9.59 -3.26
CA PRO A 270 12.82 -8.37 -2.92
C PRO A 270 13.50 -7.09 -3.42
N PHE A 271 14.83 -7.07 -3.47
CA PHE A 271 15.56 -5.89 -3.93
C PHE A 271 15.35 -5.63 -5.43
N GLU A 272 15.41 -6.70 -6.23
CA GLU A 272 15.13 -6.65 -7.67
C GLU A 272 13.64 -6.38 -7.94
N ALA A 273 12.74 -7.02 -7.18
CA ALA A 273 11.31 -6.74 -7.27
C ALA A 273 11.00 -5.25 -6.97
N ALA A 274 11.65 -4.67 -5.96
CA ALA A 274 11.51 -3.25 -5.64
C ALA A 274 12.05 -2.35 -6.77
N ARG A 275 13.15 -2.73 -7.45
CA ARG A 275 13.67 -2.01 -8.61
C ARG A 275 12.64 -1.99 -9.76
N LEU A 276 12.09 -3.14 -10.12
CA LEU A 276 11.08 -3.25 -11.19
C LEU A 276 9.81 -2.45 -10.87
N VAL A 277 9.36 -2.50 -9.60
CA VAL A 277 8.20 -1.71 -9.16
C VAL A 277 8.51 -0.22 -9.18
N ALA A 278 9.71 0.20 -8.78
CA ALA A 278 10.13 1.60 -8.84
C ALA A 278 10.11 2.12 -10.29
N GLU A 279 10.65 1.35 -11.24
CA GLU A 279 10.63 1.67 -12.67
C GLU A 279 9.20 1.78 -13.22
N GLY A 280 8.33 0.85 -12.85
CA GLY A 280 6.93 0.84 -13.32
C GLY A 280 6.03 1.90 -12.69
N SER A 281 6.33 2.34 -11.47
CA SER A 281 5.49 3.30 -10.71
C SER A 281 6.02 4.74 -10.73
N GLY A 282 7.30 4.93 -11.04
CA GLY A 282 8.01 6.20 -10.90
C GLY A 282 8.32 6.60 -9.45
N LEU A 283 8.14 5.69 -8.49
CA LEU A 283 8.50 5.92 -7.08
C LEU A 283 10.00 5.65 -6.86
N PRO A 284 10.66 6.33 -5.91
CA PRO A 284 12.02 5.97 -5.51
C PRO A 284 12.09 4.52 -5.02
N GLN A 285 13.11 3.77 -5.44
CA GLN A 285 13.30 2.38 -5.03
C GLN A 285 13.43 2.25 -3.51
N GLU A 286 13.99 3.26 -2.84
CA GLU A 286 14.14 3.36 -1.40
C GLU A 286 12.79 3.30 -0.68
N VAL A 287 11.79 3.99 -1.25
CA VAL A 287 10.42 4.04 -0.74
C VAL A 287 9.69 2.75 -1.09
N VAL A 288 9.89 2.20 -2.28
CA VAL A 288 9.30 0.90 -2.64
C VAL A 288 9.85 -0.21 -1.73
N TYR A 289 11.17 -0.25 -1.52
CA TYR A 289 11.85 -1.26 -0.71
C TYR A 289 11.55 -1.13 0.79
N LEU A 290 11.18 0.07 1.28
CA LEU A 290 10.69 0.23 2.65
C LEU A 290 9.57 -0.76 2.98
N TYR A 291 8.70 -1.04 2.01
CA TYR A 291 7.50 -1.85 2.20
C TYR A 291 7.52 -3.18 1.44
N ASN A 292 8.17 -3.25 0.28
CA ASN A 292 8.32 -4.49 -0.50
C ASN A 292 9.56 -5.29 -0.12
N GLY A 293 10.45 -4.67 0.65
CA GLY A 293 11.61 -5.33 1.24
C GLY A 293 11.26 -6.18 2.47
N PRO A 294 12.25 -6.89 3.01
CA PRO A 294 12.07 -7.76 4.16
C PRO A 294 11.53 -7.03 5.40
N GLY A 295 10.58 -7.60 6.12
CA GLY A 295 9.97 -6.97 7.30
C GLY A 295 9.00 -5.81 7.00
N GLY A 296 8.75 -5.49 5.73
CA GLY A 296 7.71 -4.56 5.30
C GLY A 296 6.31 -5.20 5.28
N THR A 297 5.57 -4.99 4.19
CA THR A 297 4.28 -5.63 3.91
C THR A 297 4.44 -7.16 3.85
N SER A 298 3.48 -7.90 4.42
CA SER A 298 3.41 -9.36 4.25
C SER A 298 2.74 -9.69 2.92
N PHE A 299 3.51 -10.14 1.93
CA PHE A 299 2.98 -10.60 0.64
C PHE A 299 2.70 -12.11 0.68
N ASP A 300 1.41 -12.43 0.82
CA ASP A 300 0.87 -13.78 0.85
C ASP A 300 -0.55 -13.72 0.27
N PRO A 301 -0.87 -14.51 -0.77
CA PRO A 301 -2.16 -14.40 -1.43
C PRO A 301 -3.36 -14.97 -0.67
N THR A 302 -3.13 -15.73 0.40
CA THR A 302 -4.21 -16.42 1.12
C THR A 302 -5.07 -15.45 1.93
N VAL A 303 -6.40 -15.65 1.87
CA VAL A 303 -7.36 -14.86 2.65
C VAL A 303 -7.41 -15.40 4.08
N LYS A 304 -6.59 -14.84 4.98
CA LYS A 304 -6.53 -15.29 6.38
C LYS A 304 -7.86 -15.03 7.10
N PRO A 305 -8.26 -15.87 8.08
CA PRO A 305 -9.44 -15.61 8.91
C PRO A 305 -9.41 -14.24 9.60
N SER A 306 -8.24 -13.79 10.08
CA SER A 306 -8.10 -12.47 10.69
C SER A 306 -8.37 -11.31 9.73
N LEU A 307 -8.16 -11.49 8.42
CA LEU A 307 -8.47 -10.48 7.41
C LEU A 307 -9.97 -10.44 7.10
N ILE A 308 -10.65 -11.58 7.15
CA ILE A 308 -12.12 -11.66 7.03
C ILE A 308 -12.78 -10.96 8.22
N GLU A 309 -12.27 -11.18 9.44
CA GLU A 309 -12.77 -10.50 10.63
C GLU A 309 -12.49 -8.99 10.60
N ALA A 310 -11.35 -8.56 10.06
CA ALA A 310 -11.08 -7.14 9.82
C ALA A 310 -12.10 -6.52 8.85
N LEU A 311 -12.41 -7.18 7.72
CA LEU A 311 -13.46 -6.74 6.79
C LEU A 311 -14.82 -6.57 7.48
N LYS A 312 -15.22 -7.53 8.32
CA LYS A 312 -16.47 -7.44 9.09
C LYS A 312 -16.45 -6.23 10.03
N GLY A 313 -15.30 -5.95 10.66
CA GLY A 313 -15.07 -4.79 11.51
C GLY A 313 -15.13 -3.43 10.78
N ASP A 314 -14.84 -3.40 9.48
CA ASP A 314 -14.85 -2.18 8.66
C ASP A 314 -16.26 -1.75 8.22
N VAL A 315 -17.23 -2.69 8.17
CA VAL A 315 -18.61 -2.44 7.70
C VAL A 315 -19.34 -1.33 8.46
N PRO A 316 -19.35 -1.28 9.81
CA PRO A 316 -20.05 -0.22 10.55
C PRO A 316 -19.58 1.18 10.17
N TYR A 317 -18.30 1.34 9.87
CA TYR A 317 -17.74 2.59 9.42
C TYR A 317 -18.18 2.94 8.00
N LEU A 318 -18.14 1.99 7.06
CA LEU A 318 -18.60 2.27 5.69
C LEU A 318 -20.07 2.69 5.65
N LYS A 319 -20.89 2.13 6.55
CA LYS A 319 -22.29 2.58 6.77
C LYS A 319 -22.40 3.99 7.35
N SER A 320 -21.42 4.44 8.16
CA SER A 320 -21.47 5.77 8.78
C SER A 320 -21.10 6.90 7.82
N ILE A 321 -20.31 6.62 6.79
CA ILE A 321 -19.84 7.64 5.83
C ILE A 321 -20.66 7.71 4.53
N GLY A 322 -21.65 6.84 4.31
CA GLY A 322 -22.50 6.90 3.13
C GLY A 322 -23.32 5.65 2.83
N ASP A 323 -23.74 5.54 1.57
CA ASP A 323 -24.59 4.45 1.07
C ASP A 323 -23.77 3.16 0.87
N PHE A 324 -23.76 2.34 1.93
CA PHE A 324 -23.22 0.98 1.93
C PHE A 324 -24.38 0.00 2.11
N ALA A 325 -24.73 -0.69 1.02
CA ALA A 325 -25.70 -1.78 1.07
C ALA A 325 -25.11 -2.98 1.85
N ASP A 326 -25.98 -3.68 2.59
CA ASP A 326 -25.58 -4.89 3.32
C ASP A 326 -24.90 -5.89 2.39
N LEU A 327 -23.76 -6.43 2.84
CA LEU A 327 -22.96 -7.39 2.10
C LEU A 327 -22.69 -8.59 3.01
N ASP A 328 -23.04 -9.79 2.54
CA ASP A 328 -22.63 -11.03 3.18
C ASP A 328 -21.14 -11.27 2.90
N ILE A 329 -20.30 -10.97 3.89
CA ILE A 329 -18.83 -11.08 3.77
C ILE A 329 -18.41 -12.52 3.54
N ASP A 330 -19.02 -13.48 4.23
CA ASP A 330 -18.64 -14.89 4.12
C ASP A 330 -18.98 -15.44 2.73
N ARG A 331 -20.05 -14.95 2.09
CA ARG A 331 -20.38 -15.27 0.69
C ARG A 331 -19.56 -14.45 -0.33
N PHE A 332 -19.11 -13.26 0.04
CA PHE A 332 -18.31 -12.40 -0.83
C PHE A 332 -16.89 -12.94 -1.01
N VAL A 333 -16.32 -13.54 0.04
CA VAL A 333 -15.02 -14.19 0.02
C VAL A 333 -15.11 -15.57 -0.63
N ASP A 334 -14.33 -15.80 -1.68
CA ASP A 334 -14.24 -17.09 -2.37
C ASP A 334 -12.79 -17.53 -2.51
N PRO A 335 -12.25 -18.33 -1.57
CA PRO A 335 -10.87 -18.79 -1.63
C PRO A 335 -10.68 -20.00 -2.55
N ALA A 336 -11.75 -20.59 -3.10
CA ALA A 336 -11.66 -21.85 -3.85
C ALA A 336 -10.80 -21.74 -5.12
N PRO A 337 -10.92 -20.69 -5.95
CA PRO A 337 -10.07 -20.51 -7.12
C PRO A 337 -8.58 -20.43 -6.76
N LEU A 338 -8.24 -19.74 -5.67
CA LEU A 338 -6.85 -19.62 -5.23
C LEU A 338 -6.31 -20.96 -4.71
N ARG A 339 -7.12 -21.70 -3.94
CA ARG A 339 -6.74 -23.04 -3.45
C ARG A 339 -6.43 -23.99 -4.61
N GLU A 340 -7.18 -23.92 -5.70
CA GLU A 340 -6.90 -24.69 -6.92
C GLU A 340 -5.57 -24.26 -7.56
N ALA A 341 -5.33 -22.96 -7.74
CA ALA A 341 -4.07 -22.45 -8.28
C ALA A 341 -2.84 -22.85 -7.45
N PHE A 342 -3.00 -22.99 -6.13
CA PHE A 342 -1.93 -23.41 -5.21
C PHE A 342 -1.41 -24.82 -5.44
N ALA A 343 -2.17 -25.70 -6.12
CA ALA A 343 -1.75 -27.09 -6.35
C ALA A 343 -0.38 -27.21 -7.05
N ALA A 344 0.02 -26.19 -7.83
CA ALA A 344 1.33 -26.13 -8.49
C ALA A 344 2.44 -25.45 -7.66
N PHE A 345 2.11 -24.89 -6.49
CA PHE A 345 3.01 -24.06 -5.68
C PHE A 345 3.27 -24.62 -4.27
N GLY A 346 2.41 -25.50 -3.77
CA GLY A 346 2.58 -26.13 -2.47
C GLY A 346 1.24 -26.43 -1.80
N ASP A 347 1.26 -26.47 -0.47
CA ASP A 347 0.08 -26.75 0.34
C ASP A 347 -0.63 -25.46 0.77
N TYR A 348 -1.87 -25.27 0.32
CA TYR A 348 -2.66 -24.07 0.63
C TYR A 348 -2.93 -23.92 2.13
N ASP A 349 -3.23 -25.00 2.84
CA ASP A 349 -3.61 -24.92 4.25
C ASP A 349 -2.42 -24.55 5.15
N THR A 350 -1.22 -25.03 4.81
CA THR A 350 0.04 -24.61 5.41
C THR A 350 0.29 -23.12 5.17
N ALA A 351 0.10 -22.65 3.92
CA ALA A 351 0.22 -21.23 3.61
C ALA A 351 -0.80 -20.40 4.39
N LEU A 352 -2.07 -20.81 4.43
CA LEU A 352 -3.14 -20.15 5.18
C LEU A 352 -2.81 -20.03 6.68
N ALA A 353 -2.24 -21.08 7.28
CA ALA A 353 -1.87 -21.10 8.70
C ALA A 353 -0.63 -20.25 9.03
N ALA A 354 0.25 -19.99 8.06
CA ALA A 354 1.41 -19.14 8.26
C ALA A 354 1.00 -17.65 8.37
N THR A 355 1.21 -17.05 9.53
CA THR A 355 0.78 -15.65 9.80
C THR A 355 1.94 -14.66 9.91
N GLY A 356 3.17 -15.16 10.08
CA GLY A 356 4.36 -14.33 10.12
C GLY A 356 4.75 -13.82 8.73
N ASN A 357 5.40 -12.65 8.66
CA ASN A 357 5.88 -12.12 7.38
C ASN A 357 6.84 -13.15 6.72
N PRO A 358 6.58 -13.59 5.48
CA PRO A 358 7.42 -14.56 4.77
C PRO A 358 8.80 -13.99 4.41
N ASN A 359 8.87 -12.68 4.15
CA ASN A 359 10.08 -11.96 3.79
C ASN A 359 10.66 -11.26 5.02
N ARG A 360 11.81 -11.74 5.52
CA ARG A 360 12.45 -11.25 6.75
C ARG A 360 13.91 -10.94 6.47
N VAL A 361 14.45 -9.94 7.17
CA VAL A 361 15.89 -9.68 7.13
C VAL A 361 16.60 -10.93 7.67
N ARG A 362 17.61 -11.41 6.94
CA ARG A 362 18.37 -12.62 7.25
C ARG A 362 19.85 -12.41 6.90
N GLY A 363 20.68 -13.34 7.34
CA GLY A 363 22.12 -13.34 7.09
C GLY A 363 22.91 -12.90 8.32
N THR A 364 24.19 -12.62 8.10
CA THR A 364 25.11 -12.20 9.15
C THR A 364 25.31 -10.69 9.08
N ASP A 365 25.17 -10.01 10.21
CA ASP A 365 25.52 -8.60 10.36
C ASP A 365 27.05 -8.44 10.18
N PRO A 366 27.51 -7.73 9.13
CA PRO A 366 28.94 -7.65 8.82
C PRO A 366 29.73 -6.77 9.80
N VAL A 367 29.05 -5.95 10.61
CA VAL A 367 29.67 -4.99 11.52
C VAL A 367 29.65 -5.51 12.96
N CYS A 368 28.54 -6.09 13.40
CA CYS A 368 28.44 -6.73 14.72
C CYS A 368 28.87 -8.20 14.73
N GLY A 369 28.99 -8.85 13.57
CA GLY A 369 29.39 -10.26 13.46
C GLY A 369 28.36 -11.26 13.99
N SER A 370 27.12 -10.83 14.22
CA SER A 370 26.03 -11.64 14.75
C SER A 370 25.07 -12.10 13.65
N GLU A 371 24.47 -13.27 13.84
CA GLU A 371 23.39 -13.74 12.97
C GLU A 371 22.11 -12.93 13.20
N VAL A 372 21.49 -12.48 12.12
CA VAL A 372 20.22 -11.74 12.16
C VAL A 372 19.07 -12.73 12.28
N THR A 373 18.54 -12.85 13.51
CA THR A 373 17.55 -13.88 13.87
C THR A 373 16.24 -13.31 14.39
N ASP A 374 16.24 -12.09 14.95
CA ASP A 374 15.06 -11.45 15.52
C ASP A 374 14.46 -10.41 14.56
N PRO A 375 13.30 -10.70 13.94
CA PRO A 375 12.64 -9.76 13.04
C PRO A 375 12.14 -8.48 13.73
N ALA A 376 11.99 -8.48 15.05
CA ALA A 376 11.52 -7.30 15.79
C ALA A 376 12.59 -6.22 15.90
N THR A 377 13.87 -6.57 15.70
CA THR A 377 15.01 -5.66 15.85
C THR A 377 15.86 -5.55 14.58
N ALA A 378 15.77 -6.54 13.69
CA ALA A 378 16.54 -6.57 12.45
C ALA A 378 16.27 -5.39 11.51
N GLY A 379 17.34 -4.73 11.08
CA GLY A 379 17.32 -3.63 10.12
C GLY A 379 18.18 -3.90 8.88
N GLU A 380 18.24 -2.93 7.97
CA GLU A 380 19.13 -2.99 6.79
C GLU A 380 19.76 -1.63 6.51
N VAL A 381 21.01 -1.62 6.05
CA VAL A 381 21.72 -0.41 5.59
C VAL A 381 22.02 -0.53 4.11
N TRP A 382 21.57 0.42 3.32
CA TRP A 382 21.86 0.50 1.90
C TRP A 382 22.90 1.57 1.63
N VAL A 383 24.12 1.13 1.34
CA VAL A 383 25.22 2.00 0.89
C VAL A 383 25.11 2.22 -0.62
N ASP A 384 25.35 3.45 -1.07
CA ASP A 384 25.33 3.78 -2.50
C ASP A 384 26.37 2.95 -3.29
N GLY A 385 25.99 2.50 -4.48
CA GLY A 385 26.79 1.57 -5.30
C GLY A 385 26.80 0.11 -4.83
N ALA A 386 26.24 -0.23 -3.67
CA ALA A 386 26.12 -1.62 -3.23
C ALA A 386 25.04 -2.37 -4.03
N PRO A 387 25.24 -3.68 -4.32
CA PRO A 387 24.30 -4.47 -5.11
C PRO A 387 22.99 -4.80 -4.38
N ALA A 388 22.95 -4.67 -3.05
CA ALA A 388 21.78 -4.81 -2.19
C ALA A 388 22.07 -4.18 -0.80
N PRO A 389 21.03 -3.91 0.01
CA PRO A 389 21.19 -3.53 1.41
C PRO A 389 21.84 -4.65 2.24
N GLN A 390 22.67 -4.27 3.21
CA GLN A 390 23.29 -5.21 4.15
C GLN A 390 22.43 -5.34 5.41
N PRO A 391 22.29 -6.54 6.00
CA PRO A 391 21.50 -6.74 7.20
C PRO A 391 22.21 -6.16 8.43
N ALA A 392 21.42 -5.70 9.40
CA ALA A 392 21.86 -5.32 10.73
C ALA A 392 21.03 -6.07 11.76
N ALA A 393 21.68 -6.63 12.78
CA ALA A 393 21.02 -7.51 13.75
C ALA A 393 20.01 -6.76 14.64
N ASP A 394 20.34 -5.51 14.99
CA ASP A 394 19.51 -4.64 15.82
C ASP A 394 19.76 -3.15 15.48
N PRO A 395 18.97 -2.21 16.02
CA PRO A 395 19.14 -0.78 15.75
C PRO A 395 20.52 -0.21 16.16
N THR A 396 21.16 -0.78 17.18
CA THR A 396 22.50 -0.33 17.62
C THR A 396 23.56 -0.76 16.60
N CYS A 397 23.49 -2.00 16.12
CA CYS A 397 24.35 -2.49 15.06
C CYS A 397 24.12 -1.75 13.73
N LEU A 398 22.89 -1.38 13.43
CA LEU A 398 22.59 -0.53 12.28
C LEU A 398 23.28 0.83 12.37
N LEU A 399 23.23 1.49 13.53
CA LEU A 399 23.94 2.77 13.75
C LEU A 399 25.46 2.61 13.60
N ARG A 400 26.04 1.51 14.11
CA ARG A 400 27.46 1.17 13.91
C ARG A 400 27.80 1.00 12.43
N ALA A 401 26.95 0.31 11.68
CA ALA A 401 27.15 0.09 10.25
C ALA A 401 27.09 1.39 9.44
N VAL A 402 26.15 2.28 9.77
CA VAL A 402 26.09 3.63 9.19
C VAL A 402 27.36 4.42 9.53
N ARG A 403 27.79 4.42 10.80
CA ARG A 403 29.01 5.10 11.24
C ARG A 403 30.25 4.59 10.49
N ALA A 404 30.39 3.27 10.37
CA ALA A 404 31.51 2.64 9.69
C ALA A 404 31.55 2.99 8.19
N ALA A 405 30.40 2.94 7.51
CA ALA A 405 30.29 3.33 6.11
C ALA A 405 30.66 4.81 5.89
N GLN A 406 30.14 5.72 6.72
CA GLN A 406 30.45 7.15 6.65
C GLN A 406 31.92 7.44 6.93
N ALA A 407 32.54 6.75 7.89
CA ALA A 407 33.97 6.88 8.19
C ALA A 407 34.86 6.48 7.00
N ASN A 408 34.37 5.57 6.15
CA ASN A 408 35.03 5.16 4.90
C ASN A 408 34.67 6.07 3.70
N GLY A 409 33.96 7.18 3.92
CA GLY A 409 33.55 8.11 2.87
C GLY A 409 32.39 7.61 2.01
N ALA A 410 31.70 6.54 2.40
CA ALA A 410 30.57 6.01 1.66
C ALA A 410 29.29 6.83 1.92
N VAL A 411 28.44 6.93 0.90
CA VAL A 411 27.13 7.58 0.98
C VAL A 411 26.09 6.55 1.37
N ILE A 412 25.27 6.84 2.40
CA ILE A 412 24.12 6.00 2.73
C ILE A 412 22.94 6.43 1.86
N ARG A 413 22.43 5.50 1.07
CA ARG A 413 21.26 5.71 0.22
C ARG A 413 19.97 5.63 1.02
N ALA A 414 19.87 4.63 1.89
CA ALA A 414 18.80 4.50 2.89
C ALA A 414 19.25 3.58 4.02
N ALA A 415 18.65 3.70 5.19
CA ALA A 415 18.75 2.71 6.25
C ALA A 415 17.36 2.46 6.84
N TYR A 416 17.07 1.23 7.22
CA TYR A 416 15.75 0.78 7.63
C TYR A 416 15.80 0.12 9.00
N VAL A 417 14.92 0.54 9.90
CA VAL A 417 14.82 0.02 11.27
C VAL A 417 13.36 -0.29 11.62
N PRO A 418 13.08 -1.35 12.39
CA PRO A 418 11.75 -1.55 12.95
C PRO A 418 11.53 -0.58 14.12
N ASP A 419 10.33 -0.02 14.20
CA ASP A 419 9.83 0.75 15.34
C ASP A 419 9.88 -0.08 16.63
N ALA A 420 10.38 0.49 17.72
CA ALA A 420 10.58 -0.21 18.99
C ALA A 420 9.28 -0.57 19.73
N GLU A 421 8.14 0.06 19.42
CA GLU A 421 6.83 -0.22 20.03
C GLU A 421 5.97 -1.12 19.13
N LEU A 422 5.89 -0.79 17.85
CA LEU A 422 4.95 -1.36 16.89
C LEU A 422 5.60 -2.44 16.02
N GLY A 423 6.92 -2.37 15.81
CA GLY A 423 7.67 -3.22 14.89
C GLY A 423 7.55 -2.80 13.42
N THR A 424 6.92 -1.64 13.14
CA THR A 424 6.79 -1.12 11.78
C THR A 424 8.16 -0.74 11.23
N ARG A 425 8.53 -1.33 10.09
CA ARG A 425 9.75 -0.96 9.37
C ARG A 425 9.68 0.49 8.89
N TRP A 426 10.73 1.28 9.17
CA TRP A 426 10.80 2.71 8.87
C TRP A 426 12.20 3.17 8.47
N PHE A 427 12.32 4.39 7.93
CA PHE A 427 13.62 5.00 7.62
C PHE A 427 14.35 5.43 8.90
N ALA A 428 15.58 4.94 9.08
CA ALA A 428 16.38 5.19 10.27
C ALA A 428 16.61 6.68 10.53
N ASP A 429 16.89 7.45 9.48
CA ASP A 429 17.15 8.89 9.54
C ASP A 429 15.88 9.74 9.70
N LYS A 430 14.70 9.10 9.61
CA LYS A 430 13.38 9.74 9.82
C LYS A 430 12.70 9.29 11.10
N SER A 431 13.33 8.39 11.86
CA SER A 431 12.84 7.92 13.16
C SER A 431 13.18 8.92 14.27
N VAL A 432 12.34 8.97 15.29
CA VAL A 432 12.62 9.58 16.59
C VAL A 432 13.45 8.60 17.40
N TRP A 433 14.68 8.97 17.76
CA TRP A 433 15.57 8.10 18.51
C TRP A 433 15.57 8.42 20.00
N VAL A 434 15.57 7.37 20.81
CA VAL A 434 15.71 7.43 22.26
C VAL A 434 16.89 6.55 22.69
N ARG A 435 17.76 7.10 23.54
CA ARG A 435 18.83 6.34 24.20
C ARG A 435 18.36 5.91 25.58
N ASP A 436 18.43 4.62 25.87
CA ASP A 436 18.14 4.05 27.18
C ASP A 436 19.28 3.12 27.61
N GLY A 437 20.14 3.63 28.50
CA GLY A 437 21.43 3.01 28.81
C GLY A 437 22.34 2.96 27.58
N ASP A 438 22.75 1.76 27.20
CA ASP A 438 23.57 1.48 26.00
C ASP A 438 22.71 1.19 24.75
N ARG A 439 21.38 1.14 24.87
CA ARG A 439 20.46 0.83 23.77
C ARG A 439 20.04 2.10 23.04
N TYR A 440 19.93 2.00 21.73
CA TYR A 440 19.30 3.00 20.87
C TYR A 440 17.99 2.44 20.33
N LEU A 441 16.88 3.13 20.60
CA LEU A 441 15.53 2.69 20.28
C LEU A 441 14.91 3.67 19.28
N PRO A 442 14.56 3.23 18.06
CA PRO A 442 13.88 4.05 17.08
C PRO A 442 12.36 3.99 17.25
N PHE A 443 11.69 5.11 17.08
CA PHE A 443 10.24 5.24 17.04
C PHE A 443 9.82 6.00 15.78
N THR A 444 8.73 5.58 15.16
CA THR A 444 8.15 6.19 13.96
C THR A 444 7.47 7.51 14.26
N THR A 445 6.94 7.68 15.48
CA THR A 445 6.22 8.88 15.93
C THR A 445 6.79 9.45 17.23
N ALA A 446 6.61 10.77 17.41
CA ALA A 446 6.97 11.45 18.65
C ALA A 446 6.11 10.96 19.84
N ALA A 447 4.83 10.64 19.59
CA ALA A 447 3.92 10.12 20.61
C ALA A 447 4.40 8.78 21.19
N ALA A 448 4.84 7.84 20.35
CA ALA A 448 5.36 6.55 20.79
C ALA A 448 6.66 6.70 21.61
N ALA A 449 7.59 7.53 21.14
CA ALA A 449 8.82 7.83 21.88
C ALA A 449 8.53 8.46 23.26
N GLU A 450 7.54 9.36 23.34
CA GLU A 450 7.15 10.01 24.59
C GLU A 450 6.49 9.03 25.57
N ARG A 451 5.60 8.15 25.10
CA ARG A 451 5.03 7.07 25.93
C ARG A 451 6.13 6.19 26.53
N TYR A 452 7.12 5.81 25.72
CA TYR A 452 8.26 5.03 26.19
C TYR A 452 9.04 5.75 27.29
N ARG A 453 9.37 7.04 27.08
CA ARG A 453 10.14 7.84 28.05
C ARG A 453 9.41 8.08 29.36
N GLN A 454 8.08 8.22 29.34
CA GLN A 454 7.29 8.32 30.57
C GLN A 454 7.36 7.04 31.40
N ALA A 455 7.44 5.89 30.76
CA ALA A 455 7.64 4.60 31.43
C ALA A 455 9.11 4.34 31.83
N HIS A 456 10.08 5.03 31.21
CA HIS A 456 11.52 4.83 31.41
C HIS A 456 12.23 6.17 31.68
N PRO A 457 12.24 6.69 32.92
CA PRO A 457 12.78 8.01 33.24
C PRO A 457 14.28 8.22 32.94
N GLY A 458 15.04 7.13 32.77
CA GLY A 458 16.45 7.16 32.35
C GLY A 458 16.64 7.34 30.84
N ALA A 459 15.57 7.24 30.06
CA ALA A 459 15.61 7.31 28.61
C ALA A 459 15.60 8.77 28.12
N ALA A 460 16.55 9.10 27.25
CA ALA A 460 16.76 10.46 26.74
C ALA A 460 16.58 10.51 25.22
N PRO A 461 15.93 11.55 24.66
CA PRO A 461 15.89 11.73 23.22
C PRO A 461 17.30 12.00 22.68
N VAL A 462 17.59 11.48 21.51
CA VAL A 462 18.86 11.68 20.81
C VAL A 462 18.58 11.89 19.32
N SER A 463 19.28 12.81 18.66
CA SER A 463 19.16 12.91 17.20
C SER A 463 19.80 11.71 16.51
N TYR A 464 19.39 11.41 15.28
CA TYR A 464 19.99 10.35 14.49
C TYR A 464 21.50 10.55 14.32
N GLU A 465 21.95 11.78 14.02
CA GLU A 465 23.36 12.12 13.85
C GLU A 465 24.15 11.98 15.16
N GLN A 466 23.55 12.35 16.30
CA GLN A 466 24.14 12.09 17.61
C GLN A 466 24.26 10.58 17.87
N ALA A 467 23.21 9.80 17.60
CA ALA A 467 23.20 8.37 17.80
C ALA A 467 24.28 7.66 16.96
N VAL A 468 24.40 7.99 15.67
CA VAL A 468 25.45 7.48 14.78
C VAL A 468 26.85 7.86 15.27
N ARG A 469 27.06 9.06 15.81
CA ARG A 469 28.37 9.51 16.31
C ARG A 469 28.75 8.86 17.64
N GLU A 470 27.78 8.69 18.53
CA GLU A 470 27.99 8.26 19.92
C GLU A 470 27.91 6.75 20.11
N VAL A 471 27.33 6.01 19.16
CA VAL A 471 27.29 4.54 19.21
C VAL A 471 28.71 4.00 19.30
N ARG A 472 28.99 3.23 20.36
CA ARG A 472 30.31 2.63 20.56
C ARG A 472 30.54 1.53 19.51
N PRO A 473 31.79 1.28 19.09
CA PRO A 473 32.12 0.15 18.22
C PRO A 473 31.56 -1.18 18.74
#